data_AF-A0A968H336-F1
#
_entry.id   AF-A0A968H336-F1
#
_cell.length_a   1.000
_cell.length_b   1.000
_cell.length_c   1.000
_cell.angle_alpha   90.00
_cell.angle_beta   90.00
_cell.angle_gamma   90.00
#
_symmetry.space_group_name_H-M   'P 1'
#
loop_
_entity.id
_entity.type
_entity.pdbx_description
1 polymer ?
#
loop_
_entity_poly.entity_id
_entity_poly.type
_entity_poly.pdbx_seq_one_letter_code
_entity_poly.pdbx_strand_id
1 'polypeptide(L)'
;MTSRLVINFVARTGWMLYDGTTLSGGCCAMPRLLLSIVITLLCFCTTFAAADYRTDPREQALSDTLDLWREGRFDQLYDGLSHRNRISRERFSALMRESVIRPACCHHKLNDFRLIIEKQTTATVYARVGLEGSSGSESSHSKEFTLDHQEGRWKVRLADIKSLAGMTGETKKKK
;
A
#
# COMPACT_ATOMS: atom_id res chain seq x y z
N MET A 1 -4.71 18.13 23.39
CA MET A 1 -6.14 18.04 23.75
C MET A 1 -6.58 16.58 23.55
N THR A 2 -6.20 15.68 24.46
CA THR A 2 -7.02 15.20 25.60
C THR A 2 -8.40 14.69 25.20
N SER A 3 -8.55 13.37 25.13
CA SER A 3 -9.71 12.67 25.69
C SER A 3 -9.36 11.21 25.96
N ARG A 4 -9.00 10.97 27.21
CA ARG A 4 -9.01 9.66 27.86
C ARG A 4 -10.47 9.28 28.10
N LEU A 5 -10.87 8.06 27.79
CA LEU A 5 -11.93 7.40 28.56
C LEU A 5 -11.44 6.01 28.97
N VAL A 6 -11.01 5.95 30.22
CA VAL A 6 -10.80 4.76 31.02
C VAL A 6 -12.18 4.28 31.43
N ILE A 7 -12.55 3.06 31.06
CA ILE A 7 -13.66 2.33 31.71
C ILE A 7 -13.03 1.23 32.54
N ASN A 8 -12.86 1.55 33.82
CA ASN A 8 -12.68 0.58 34.89
C ASN A 8 -14.07 0.04 35.30
N PHE A 9 -14.05 -1.09 36.02
CA PHE A 9 -14.84 -1.41 37.22
C PHE A 9 -15.53 -2.78 37.23
N VAL A 10 -14.79 -3.74 37.80
CA VAL A 10 -15.18 -4.70 38.86
C VAL A 10 -16.68 -4.86 39.13
N ALA A 11 -17.18 -6.10 39.03
CA ALA A 11 -18.28 -6.58 39.86
C ALA A 11 -18.02 -8.02 40.33
N ARG A 12 -17.88 -8.12 41.65
CA ARG A 12 -17.65 -9.29 42.49
C ARG A 12 -18.89 -9.41 43.38
N THR A 13 -19.77 -10.37 43.11
CA THR A 13 -20.85 -10.85 44.00
C THR A 13 -21.21 -12.27 43.48
N GLY A 14 -21.20 -13.36 44.24
CA GLY A 14 -21.39 -13.53 45.66
C GLY A 14 -22.87 -13.74 45.98
N TRP A 15 -23.45 -14.89 45.62
CA TRP A 15 -24.72 -15.38 46.17
C TRP A 15 -24.65 -16.90 46.39
N MET A 16 -24.79 -17.23 47.67
CA MET A 16 -24.92 -18.57 48.26
C MET A 16 -26.41 -18.96 48.29
N LEU A 17 -26.65 -20.27 48.25
CA LEU A 17 -27.79 -21.02 48.81
C LEU A 17 -29.17 -20.89 48.14
N TYR A 18 -29.56 -21.95 47.42
CA TYR A 18 -30.86 -22.60 47.60
C TYR A 18 -30.68 -24.12 47.54
N ASP A 19 -31.08 -24.76 48.64
CA ASP A 19 -31.19 -26.22 48.85
C ASP A 19 -32.47 -26.75 48.19
N GLY A 20 -32.54 -28.05 47.89
CA GLY A 20 -33.83 -28.75 47.75
C GLY A 20 -34.05 -29.63 46.52
N THR A 21 -33.43 -30.82 46.53
CA THR A 21 -34.03 -32.14 46.25
C THR A 21 -34.97 -32.39 45.04
N THR A 22 -34.44 -33.22 44.13
CA THR A 22 -35.01 -34.46 43.53
C THR A 22 -36.06 -34.46 42.41
N LEU A 23 -35.68 -35.25 41.38
CA LEU A 23 -36.48 -36.18 40.57
C LEU A 23 -37.44 -35.58 39.53
N SER A 24 -36.97 -35.50 38.28
CA SER A 24 -37.58 -36.28 37.19
C SER A 24 -36.73 -36.18 35.91
N GLY A 25 -36.64 -37.29 35.18
CA GLY A 25 -35.74 -37.49 34.05
C GLY A 25 -36.05 -36.60 32.84
N GLY A 26 -34.99 -36.27 32.12
CA GLY A 26 -35.05 -35.59 30.84
C GLY A 26 -33.64 -35.22 30.40
N CYS A 27 -33.02 -36.08 29.61
CA CYS A 27 -31.73 -35.85 28.97
C CYS A 27 -31.79 -34.62 28.06
N CYS A 28 -31.48 -33.43 28.57
CA CYS A 28 -31.17 -32.25 27.76
C CYS A 28 -29.68 -31.95 27.83
N ALA A 29 -28.88 -32.91 27.38
CA ALA A 29 -27.46 -32.73 27.07
C ALA A 29 -27.32 -31.87 25.81
N MET A 30 -27.63 -30.56 25.89
CA MET A 30 -27.58 -29.65 24.73
C MET A 30 -27.14 -28.20 25.02
N PRO A 31 -26.30 -27.85 26.02
CA PRO A 31 -25.70 -26.51 26.05
C PRO A 31 -24.37 -26.43 25.27
N ARG A 32 -23.72 -27.57 24.97
CA ARG A 32 -22.39 -27.61 24.33
C ARG A 32 -22.43 -27.36 22.82
N LEU A 33 -23.50 -27.78 22.15
CA LEU A 33 -23.68 -27.58 20.70
C LEU A 33 -24.08 -26.15 20.34
N LEU A 34 -24.87 -25.48 21.18
CA LEU A 34 -25.21 -24.07 21.00
C LEU A 34 -23.98 -23.17 21.19
N LEU A 35 -23.12 -23.48 22.19
CA LEU A 35 -21.88 -22.74 22.41
C LEU A 35 -20.90 -22.89 21.24
N SER A 36 -20.76 -24.09 20.67
CA SER A 36 -19.90 -24.31 19.50
C SER A 36 -20.45 -23.63 18.25
N ILE A 37 -21.77 -23.60 18.04
CA ILE A 37 -22.38 -22.86 16.92
C ILE A 37 -22.11 -21.36 17.07
N VAL A 38 -22.25 -20.78 18.27
CA VAL A 38 -21.99 -19.35 18.51
C VAL A 38 -20.51 -19.01 18.33
N ILE A 39 -19.58 -19.85 18.80
CA ILE A 39 -18.13 -19.66 18.60
C ILE A 39 -17.76 -19.78 17.12
N THR A 40 -18.36 -20.74 16.40
CA THR A 40 -18.14 -20.91 14.96
C THR A 40 -18.69 -19.70 14.19
N LEU A 41 -19.89 -19.22 14.53
CA LEU A 41 -20.50 -18.02 13.94
C LEU A 41 -19.68 -16.75 14.21
N LEU A 42 -19.12 -16.60 15.42
CA LEU A 42 -18.21 -15.50 15.77
C LEU A 42 -16.87 -15.59 15.02
N CYS A 43 -16.35 -16.80 14.76
CA CYS A 43 -15.15 -17.02 13.94
C CYS A 43 -15.39 -16.79 12.44
N PHE A 44 -16.60 -17.02 11.91
CA PHE A 44 -16.95 -16.69 10.52
C PHE A 44 -17.18 -15.19 10.31
N CYS A 45 -17.54 -14.44 11.35
CA CYS A 45 -17.71 -12.99 11.27
C CYS A 45 -16.38 -12.19 11.31
N THR A 46 -15.26 -12.78 11.75
CA THR A 46 -13.97 -12.08 11.81
C THR A 46 -13.16 -12.15 10.51
N THR A 47 -13.61 -12.88 9.49
CA THR A 47 -12.82 -13.12 8.26
C THR A 47 -12.92 -12.02 7.20
N PHE A 48 -13.63 -10.92 7.46
CA PHE A 48 -13.64 -9.75 6.58
C PHE A 48 -13.16 -8.48 7.31
N ALA A 49 -12.11 -8.59 8.12
CA ALA A 49 -11.18 -7.48 8.25
C ALA A 49 -10.27 -7.49 7.01
N ALA A 50 -10.84 -7.17 5.84
CA ALA A 50 -10.02 -6.62 4.76
C ALA A 50 -9.40 -5.37 5.36
N ALA A 51 -8.11 -5.43 5.68
CA ALA A 51 -7.33 -4.25 5.99
C ALA A 51 -7.37 -3.38 4.74
N ASP A 52 -8.39 -2.52 4.67
CA ASP A 52 -8.53 -1.42 3.72
C ASP A 52 -7.40 -0.43 4.03
N TYR A 53 -6.16 -0.84 3.75
CA TYR A 53 -5.08 0.08 3.50
C TYR A 53 -5.49 0.73 2.18
N ARG A 54 -6.32 1.78 2.28
CA ARG A 54 -6.66 2.64 1.15
C ARG A 54 -5.39 3.36 0.74
N THR A 55 -4.51 2.65 0.06
CA THR A 55 -3.40 3.23 -0.70
C THR A 55 -4.05 4.24 -1.62
N ASP A 56 -3.65 5.51 -1.51
CA ASP A 56 -4.21 6.56 -2.38
C ASP A 56 -4.08 6.06 -3.84
N PRO A 57 -5.12 6.20 -4.70
CA PRO A 57 -5.03 5.73 -6.09
C PRO A 57 -3.81 6.29 -6.85
N ARG A 58 -3.26 7.44 -6.41
CA ARG A 58 -2.03 8.05 -6.94
C ARG A 58 -0.79 7.32 -6.44
N GLU A 59 -0.77 6.95 -5.17
CA GLU A 59 0.29 6.13 -4.57
C GLU A 59 0.33 4.74 -5.23
N GLN A 60 -0.84 4.12 -5.43
CA GLN A 60 -0.95 2.85 -6.13
C GLN A 60 -0.44 2.97 -7.59
N ALA A 61 -0.84 4.01 -8.32
CA ALA A 61 -0.37 4.23 -9.68
C ALA A 61 1.16 4.40 -9.75
N LEU A 62 1.76 5.11 -8.79
CA LEU A 62 3.22 5.24 -8.71
C LEU A 62 3.88 3.90 -8.35
N SER A 63 3.31 3.15 -7.42
CA SER A 63 3.76 1.83 -7.00
C SER A 63 3.77 0.83 -8.16
N ASP A 64 2.69 0.77 -8.94
CA ASP A 64 2.54 -0.08 -10.13
C ASP A 64 3.56 0.29 -11.21
N THR A 65 3.81 1.60 -11.39
CA THR A 65 4.81 2.11 -12.34
C THR A 65 6.22 1.64 -11.95
N LEU A 66 6.56 1.68 -10.67
CA LEU A 66 7.85 1.20 -10.16
C LEU A 66 7.97 -0.33 -10.28
N ASP A 67 6.88 -1.07 -10.07
CA ASP A 67 6.87 -2.53 -10.24
C ASP A 67 7.10 -2.94 -11.69
N LEU A 68 6.42 -2.31 -12.66
CA LEU A 68 6.62 -2.56 -14.09
C LEU A 68 8.05 -2.27 -14.53
N TRP A 69 8.67 -1.23 -13.98
CA TRP A 69 10.08 -0.93 -14.22
C TRP A 69 10.96 -2.06 -13.67
N ARG A 70 10.75 -2.48 -12.42
CA ARG A 70 11.52 -3.56 -11.80
C ARG A 70 11.37 -4.90 -12.55
N GLU A 71 10.16 -5.23 -13.02
CA GLU A 71 9.88 -6.41 -13.84
C GLU A 71 10.51 -6.37 -15.24
N GLY A 72 11.06 -5.21 -15.65
CA GLY A 72 11.62 -5.02 -16.98
C GLY A 72 10.56 -4.96 -18.08
N ARG A 73 9.29 -4.75 -17.73
CA ARG A 73 8.15 -4.65 -18.67
C ARG A 73 8.04 -3.23 -19.21
N PHE A 74 9.08 -2.77 -19.89
CA PHE A 74 9.21 -1.39 -20.35
C PHE A 74 8.16 -0.95 -21.35
N ASP A 75 7.64 -1.86 -22.17
CA ASP A 75 6.56 -1.56 -23.12
C ASP A 75 5.27 -1.18 -22.39
N GLN A 76 4.93 -1.94 -21.35
CA GLN A 76 3.74 -1.67 -20.53
C GLN A 76 3.93 -0.46 -19.62
N LEU A 77 5.15 -0.29 -19.10
CA LEU A 77 5.54 0.91 -18.39
C LEU A 77 5.29 2.14 -19.27
N TYR A 78 5.76 2.14 -20.52
CA TYR A 78 5.57 3.25 -21.46
C TYR A 78 4.09 3.54 -21.70
N ASP A 79 3.25 2.52 -21.84
CA ASP A 79 1.81 2.67 -22.02
C ASP A 79 1.08 3.23 -20.80
N GLY A 80 1.62 3.00 -19.60
CA GLY A 80 1.15 3.57 -18.33
C GLY A 80 1.52 5.03 -18.08
N LEU A 81 2.45 5.61 -18.87
CA LEU A 81 2.94 6.98 -18.64
C LEU A 81 2.13 8.03 -19.39
N SER A 82 2.06 9.23 -18.81
CA SER A 82 1.53 10.43 -19.46
C SER A 82 2.62 11.15 -20.27
N HIS A 83 2.20 11.98 -21.23
CA HIS A 83 3.09 12.85 -22.03
C HIS A 83 4.20 12.09 -22.80
N ARG A 84 3.79 11.06 -23.56
CA ARG A 84 4.66 10.15 -24.32
C ARG A 84 5.27 10.73 -25.60
N ASN A 85 4.81 11.90 -26.04
CA ASN A 85 5.09 12.50 -27.36
C ASN A 85 6.57 12.74 -27.71
N ARG A 86 7.49 12.71 -26.74
CA ARG A 86 8.89 13.11 -26.92
C ARG A 86 9.84 11.95 -27.26
N ILE A 87 9.41 10.69 -27.17
CA ILE A 87 10.26 9.52 -27.43
C ILE A 87 9.41 8.34 -27.93
N SER A 88 9.93 7.53 -28.87
CA SER A 88 9.25 6.30 -29.27
C SER A 88 9.33 5.22 -28.18
N ARG A 89 8.43 4.23 -28.24
CA ARG A 89 8.37 3.12 -27.29
C ARG A 89 9.66 2.30 -27.30
N GLU A 90 10.20 2.01 -28.47
CA GLU A 90 11.42 1.22 -28.68
C GLU A 90 12.64 1.94 -28.11
N ARG A 91 12.71 3.25 -28.34
CA ARG A 91 13.81 4.06 -27.82
C ARG A 91 13.72 4.19 -26.30
N PHE A 92 12.52 4.27 -25.75
CA PHE A 92 12.33 4.27 -24.30
C PHE A 92 12.78 2.94 -23.68
N SER A 93 12.33 1.80 -24.22
CA SER A 93 12.70 0.49 -23.69
C SER A 93 14.20 0.21 -23.81
N ALA A 94 14.85 0.63 -24.90
CA ALA A 94 16.30 0.56 -25.04
C ALA A 94 17.03 1.35 -23.93
N LEU A 95 16.66 2.61 -23.70
CA LEU A 95 17.29 3.44 -22.69
C LEU A 95 17.07 2.91 -21.26
N MET A 96 15.88 2.40 -20.96
CA MET A 96 15.60 1.82 -19.65
C MET A 96 16.35 0.49 -19.43
N ARG A 97 16.58 -0.31 -20.49
CA ARG A 97 17.42 -1.51 -20.44
C ARG A 97 18.90 -1.20 -20.23
N GLU A 98 19.38 -0.13 -20.87
CA GLU A 98 20.75 0.36 -20.71
C GLU A 98 20.97 1.02 -19.34
N SER A 99 19.90 1.49 -18.70
CA SER A 99 19.99 2.09 -17.37
C SER A 99 20.47 1.08 -16.32
N VAL A 100 21.51 1.45 -15.60
CA VAL A 100 22.15 0.66 -14.54
C VAL A 100 21.34 0.72 -13.22
N ILE A 101 20.34 1.60 -13.18
CA ILE A 101 19.56 1.96 -12.00
C ILE A 101 18.20 1.26 -12.07
N ARG A 102 17.82 0.53 -11.01
CA ARG A 102 16.52 -0.13 -10.90
C ARG A 102 15.83 0.24 -9.59
N PRO A 103 14.49 0.20 -9.51
CA PRO A 103 13.80 0.39 -8.23
C PRO A 103 14.15 -0.73 -7.23
N ALA A 104 14.34 -0.36 -5.97
CA ALA A 104 14.59 -1.29 -4.87
C ALA A 104 13.37 -2.19 -4.62
N CYS A 105 13.59 -3.37 -4.03
CA CYS A 105 12.50 -4.29 -3.69
C CYS A 105 11.72 -3.84 -2.44
N CYS A 106 10.42 -4.16 -2.48
CA CYS A 106 9.61 -4.42 -1.30
C CYS A 106 9.45 -3.20 -0.38
N HIS A 107 10.15 -3.13 0.76
CA HIS A 107 9.99 -2.06 1.76
C HIS A 107 10.73 -0.77 1.43
N HIS A 108 11.79 -0.81 0.62
CA HIS A 108 12.52 0.39 0.22
C HIS A 108 11.98 1.02 -1.08
N LYS A 109 11.00 0.39 -1.74
CA LYS A 109 10.48 0.81 -3.04
C LYS A 109 9.89 2.22 -3.00
N LEU A 110 8.98 2.47 -2.06
CA LEU A 110 8.25 3.73 -1.94
C LEU A 110 8.08 4.06 -0.46
N ASN A 111 8.59 5.21 -0.04
CA ASN A 111 8.53 5.71 1.32
C ASN A 111 8.13 7.20 1.34
N ASP A 112 7.71 7.69 2.50
CA ASP A 112 7.39 9.10 2.73
C ASP A 112 6.42 9.71 1.70
N PHE A 113 5.42 8.94 1.25
CA PHE A 113 4.43 9.43 0.29
C PHE A 113 3.57 10.55 0.89
N ARG A 114 3.52 11.69 0.20
CA ARG A 114 2.73 12.87 0.60
C ARG A 114 2.13 13.55 -0.61
N LEU A 115 0.84 13.81 -0.59
CA LEU A 115 0.17 14.64 -1.60
C LEU A 115 0.47 16.11 -1.31
N ILE A 116 1.08 16.82 -2.26
CA ILE A 116 1.42 18.25 -2.11
C ILE A 116 0.32 19.11 -2.74
N ILE A 117 -0.04 18.80 -3.98
CA ILE A 117 -1.00 19.56 -4.77
C ILE A 117 -2.00 18.59 -5.38
N GLU A 118 -3.28 18.86 -5.16
CA GLU A 118 -4.39 18.14 -5.79
C GLU A 118 -5.16 19.09 -6.70
N LYS A 119 -5.26 18.74 -7.98
CA LYS A 119 -6.15 19.38 -8.94
C LYS A 119 -7.05 18.31 -9.56
N GLN A 120 -8.11 18.74 -10.25
CA GLN A 120 -9.09 17.84 -10.87
C GLN A 120 -8.47 16.82 -11.83
N THR A 121 -7.44 17.21 -12.59
CA THR A 121 -6.81 16.37 -13.62
C THR A 121 -5.33 16.15 -13.42
N THR A 122 -4.72 16.77 -12.40
CA THR A 122 -3.29 16.69 -12.14
C THR A 122 -3.03 16.66 -10.64
N ALA A 123 -2.12 15.82 -10.19
CA ALA A 123 -1.69 15.75 -8.80
C ALA A 123 -0.17 15.80 -8.73
N THR A 124 0.36 16.49 -7.72
CA THR A 124 1.79 16.48 -7.40
C THR A 124 1.98 15.81 -6.06
N VAL A 125 2.76 14.74 -6.05
CA VAL A 125 3.07 13.95 -4.86
C VAL A 125 4.56 14.01 -4.59
N TYR A 126 4.93 14.14 -3.33
CA TYR A 126 6.29 13.92 -2.87
C TYR A 126 6.42 12.46 -2.47
N ALA A 127 7.47 11.80 -2.94
CA ALA A 127 7.78 10.45 -2.50
C ALA A 127 9.30 10.20 -2.49
N ARG A 128 9.71 9.29 -1.61
CA ARG A 128 11.08 8.79 -1.54
C ARG A 128 11.13 7.40 -2.16
N VAL A 129 11.84 7.28 -3.28
CA VAL A 129 11.98 6.03 -4.03
C VAL A 129 13.36 5.45 -3.76
N GLY A 130 13.42 4.20 -3.29
CA GLY A 130 14.67 3.44 -3.21
C GLY A 130 15.07 2.97 -4.59
N LEU A 131 16.33 3.20 -4.96
CA LEU A 131 16.95 2.75 -6.19
C LEU A 131 18.15 1.87 -5.84
N GLU A 132 18.30 0.79 -6.57
CA GLU A 132 19.42 -0.14 -6.49
C GLU A 132 20.28 0.03 -7.74
N GLY A 133 21.56 0.35 -7.53
CA GLY A 133 22.55 0.43 -8.60
C GLY A 133 23.35 -0.88 -8.72
N SER A 134 24.02 -1.07 -9.87
CA SER A 134 24.87 -2.24 -10.16
C SER A 134 26.01 -2.47 -9.15
N SER A 135 26.40 -1.46 -8.37
CA SER A 135 27.38 -1.59 -7.27
C SER A 135 26.80 -2.20 -5.99
N GLY A 136 25.53 -2.64 -5.97
CA GLY A 136 24.86 -3.17 -4.78
C GLY A 136 24.58 -2.11 -3.71
N SER A 137 24.83 -0.83 -4.03
CA SER A 137 24.53 0.30 -3.15
C SER A 137 23.07 0.72 -3.36
N GLU A 138 22.25 0.56 -2.34
CA GLU A 138 20.90 1.15 -2.30
C GLU A 138 21.01 2.66 -2.08
N SER A 139 20.51 3.46 -3.02
CA SER A 139 20.36 4.91 -2.87
C SER A 139 18.89 5.27 -2.77
N SER A 140 18.51 6.14 -1.84
CA SER A 140 17.16 6.71 -1.84
C SER A 140 17.14 8.03 -2.58
N HIS A 141 16.20 8.19 -3.50
CA HIS A 141 15.94 9.44 -4.20
C HIS A 141 14.58 10.00 -3.76
N SER A 142 14.62 11.10 -3.01
CA SER A 142 13.43 11.89 -2.68
C SER A 142 13.13 12.85 -3.82
N LYS A 143 11.94 12.74 -4.41
CA LYS A 143 11.54 13.59 -5.52
C LYS A 143 10.03 13.86 -5.51
N GLU A 144 9.66 14.99 -6.08
CA GLU A 144 8.28 15.30 -6.45
C GLU A 144 7.95 14.66 -7.80
N PHE A 145 6.81 14.00 -7.86
CA PHE A 145 6.25 13.36 -9.04
C PHE A 145 4.97 14.08 -9.42
N THR A 146 4.81 14.34 -10.71
CA THR A 146 3.54 14.84 -11.23
C THR A 146 2.79 13.70 -11.92
N LEU A 147 1.55 13.50 -11.50
CA LEU A 147 0.62 12.55 -12.07
C LEU A 147 -0.48 13.31 -12.80
N ASP A 148 -0.87 12.81 -13.97
CA ASP A 148 -2.01 13.31 -14.72
C ASP A 148 -3.10 12.24 -14.73
N HIS A 149 -4.35 12.64 -14.52
CA HIS A 149 -5.50 11.76 -14.60
C HIS A 149 -5.95 11.67 -16.06
N GLN A 150 -5.75 10.51 -16.69
CA GLN A 150 -6.09 10.26 -18.09
C GLN A 150 -6.80 8.91 -18.21
N GLU A 151 -7.89 8.86 -18.98
CA GLU A 151 -8.63 7.61 -19.26
C GLU A 151 -9.10 6.88 -17.99
N GLY A 152 -9.44 7.63 -16.92
CA GLY A 152 -9.90 7.07 -15.65
C GLY A 152 -8.80 6.44 -14.78
N ARG A 153 -7.52 6.68 -15.10
CA ARG A 153 -6.37 6.22 -14.30
C ARG A 153 -5.38 7.36 -14.08
N TRP A 154 -4.74 7.37 -12.92
CA TRP A 154 -3.59 8.23 -12.66
C TRP A 154 -2.37 7.69 -13.38
N LYS A 155 -1.70 8.54 -14.16
CA LYS A 155 -0.50 8.20 -14.93
C LYS A 155 0.64 9.13 -14.54
N VAL A 156 1.80 8.56 -14.23
CA VAL A 156 3.01 9.34 -13.92
C VAL A 156 3.56 9.97 -15.19
N ARG A 157 4.11 11.19 -15.10
CA ARG A 157 4.77 11.82 -16.25
C ARG A 157 6.05 11.08 -16.64
N LEU A 158 6.22 10.89 -17.95
CA LEU A 158 7.44 10.32 -18.53
C LEU A 158 8.72 11.04 -18.08
N ALA A 159 8.67 12.37 -17.93
CA ALA A 159 9.82 13.17 -17.53
C ALA A 159 10.35 12.78 -16.13
N ASP A 160 9.46 12.41 -15.22
CA ASP A 160 9.86 12.07 -13.85
C ASP A 160 10.55 10.71 -13.78
N ILE A 161 10.04 9.72 -14.52
CA ILE A 161 10.68 8.40 -14.63
C ILE A 161 12.05 8.50 -15.30
N LYS A 162 12.18 9.28 -16.38
CA LYS A 162 13.48 9.51 -17.02
C LYS A 162 14.50 10.14 -16.07
N SER A 163 14.03 11.04 -15.22
CA SER A 163 14.89 11.70 -14.25
C SER A 163 15.31 10.79 -13.10
N LEU A 164 14.47 9.81 -12.71
CA LEU A 164 14.87 8.77 -11.77
C LEU A 164 15.88 7.80 -12.39
N ALA A 165 15.70 7.42 -13.65
CA ALA A 165 16.58 6.49 -14.36
C ALA A 165 17.97 7.09 -14.69
N GLY A 166 18.26 8.32 -14.24
CA GLY A 166 19.51 9.01 -14.56
C GLY A 166 19.64 9.44 -16.03
N MET A 167 18.54 9.39 -16.79
CA MET A 167 18.54 9.72 -18.22
C MET A 167 18.52 11.23 -18.48
N THR A 168 18.23 12.04 -17.47
CA THR A 168 18.50 13.47 -17.50
C THR A 168 19.93 13.69 -17.01
N GLY A 169 20.80 14.16 -17.90
CA GLY A 169 22.21 14.42 -17.65
C GLY A 169 22.48 15.06 -16.28
N GLU A 170 23.43 14.47 -15.57
CA GLU A 170 23.85 14.79 -14.22
C GLU A 170 23.82 16.30 -13.91
N THR A 171 23.10 16.68 -12.84
CA THR A 171 23.61 17.76 -11.98
C THR A 171 23.92 17.16 -10.63
N LYS A 172 25.16 16.65 -10.52
CA LYS A 172 25.84 16.39 -9.25
C LYS A 172 25.77 17.67 -8.42
N LYS A 173 24.97 17.67 -7.36
CA LYS A 173 25.06 18.71 -6.31
C LYS A 173 26.35 18.43 -5.54
N LYS A 174 27.43 19.13 -5.92
CA LYS A 174 28.71 19.13 -5.20
C LYS A 174 28.47 19.81 -3.84
N LYS A 175 28.87 19.12 -2.78
CA LYS A 175 28.84 19.57 -1.38
C LYS A 175 29.75 20.78 -1.18
#